data_AF-A0A2S6QWX8-F1
#
_entry.id   AF-A0A2S6QWX8-F1
#
_cell.length_a   1.000
_cell.length_b   1.000
_cell.length_c   1.000
_cell.angle_alpha   90.00
_cell.angle_beta   90.00
_cell.angle_gamma   90.00
#
_symmetry.space_group_name_H-M   'P 1'
#
loop_
_entity.id
_entity.type
_entity.pdbx_description
1 polymer ?
#
loop_
_entity_poly.entity_id
_entity_poly.type
_entity_poly.pdbx_seq_one_letter_code
_entity_poly.pdbx_strand_id
1 'polypeptide(L)' 'MQANDSVEKWENVKQRSESLLQYITNEPNETFLFVGHGAFFRALYEHLTDGHFVAENATPYLFTFHEGQWEISTI' A
#
# COMPACT_ATOMS: atom_id res chain seq x y z
N MET A 1 3.62 13.61 31.21
CA MET A 1 3.69 12.96 29.89
C MET A 1 2.32 12.38 29.59
N GLN A 2 1.47 13.11 28.86
CA GLN A 2 0.24 12.53 28.31
C GLN A 2 0.62 11.73 27.06
N ALA A 3 0.08 10.53 26.93
CA ALA A 3 0.41 9.62 25.85
C ALA A 3 0.06 10.22 24.48
N ASN A 4 0.92 9.94 23.51
CA ASN A 4 0.73 10.15 22.06
C ASN A 4 -0.44 9.34 21.47
N ASP A 5 -1.53 9.15 22.22
CA ASP A 5 -2.66 8.28 21.82
C ASP A 5 -3.50 8.88 20.67
N SER A 6 -3.19 10.11 20.25
CA SER A 6 -3.84 10.80 19.13
C SER A 6 -3.18 10.55 17.77
N VAL A 7 -2.01 9.89 17.72
CA VAL A 7 -1.34 9.53 16.47
C VAL A 7 -1.65 8.08 16.12
N GLU A 8 -2.12 7.84 14.90
CA GLU A 8 -2.35 6.49 14.39
C GLU A 8 -1.06 5.65 14.48
N LYS A 9 -1.17 4.46 15.07
CA LYS A 9 -0.06 3.51 15.14
C LYS A 9 0.18 2.91 13.76
N TRP A 10 1.45 2.69 13.39
CA TRP A 10 1.82 2.11 12.08
C TRP A 10 1.13 0.77 11.81
N GLU A 11 0.98 -0.07 12.83
CA GLU A 11 0.28 -1.36 12.72
C GLU A 11 -1.19 -1.21 12.29
N ASN A 12 -1.85 -0.13 12.69
CA ASN A 12 -3.23 0.14 12.25
C ASN A 12 -3.28 0.50 10.76
N VAL A 13 -2.27 1.22 10.26
CA VAL A 13 -2.13 1.53 8.84
C VAL A 13 -1.91 0.24 8.04
N LYS A 14 -1.02 -0.65 8.53
CA LYS A 14 -0.75 -1.96 7.92
C LYS A 14 -1.99 -2.84 7.87
N GLN A 15 -2.76 -2.91 8.96
CA GLN A 15 -3.96 -3.73 9.01
C GLN A 15 -5.00 -3.27 7.97
N ARG A 16 -5.14 -1.95 7.77
CA ARG A 16 -6.04 -1.39 6.76
C ARG A 16 -5.58 -1.70 5.34
N SER A 17 -4.28 -1.62 5.05
CA SER A 17 -3.76 -1.96 3.72
C SER A 17 -3.89 -3.46 3.43
N GLU A 18 -3.80 -4.32 4.44
CA GLU A 18 -4.00 -5.77 4.27
C GLU A 18 -5.43 -6.13 3.84
N SER A 19 -6.45 -5.50 4.44
CA SER A 19 -7.85 -5.71 4.02
C SER A 19 -8.07 -5.31 2.56
N LEU A 20 -7.37 -4.27 2.09
CA LEU A 20 -7.42 -3.87 0.70
C LEU A 20 -6.75 -4.91 -0.21
N LEU A 21 -5.59 -5.44 0.19
CA LEU A 21 -4.90 -6.48 -0.58
C LEU A 21 -5.77 -7.72 -0.74
N GLN A 22 -6.43 -8.17 0.34
CA GLN A 22 -7.37 -9.29 0.27
C GLN A 22 -8.47 -9.07 -0.77
N TYR A 23 -9.01 -7.86 -0.83
CA TYR A 23 -10.03 -7.50 -1.82
C TYR A 23 -9.48 -7.55 -3.25
N ILE A 24 -8.33 -6.92 -3.52
CA ILE A 24 -7.70 -6.88 -4.85
C ILE A 24 -7.31 -8.29 -5.31
N THR A 25 -6.80 -9.14 -4.42
CA THR A 25 -6.41 -10.51 -4.77
C THR A 25 -7.59 -11.40 -5.14
N ASN A 26 -8.81 -11.05 -4.72
CA ASN A 26 -10.03 -11.78 -5.09
C ASN A 26 -10.60 -11.35 -6.44
N GLU A 27 -10.13 -10.23 -7.00
CA GLU A 27 -10.60 -9.65 -8.26
C GLU A 27 -9.45 -9.51 -9.28
N PRO A 28 -8.78 -10.62 -9.67
CA PRO A 28 -7.50 -10.58 -10.40
C PRO A 28 -7.57 -10.04 -11.83
N ASN A 29 -8.78 -9.87 -12.39
CA ASN A 29 -8.98 -9.37 -13.75
C ASN A 29 -9.32 -7.88 -13.80
N GLU A 30 -9.46 -7.23 -12.65
CA GLU A 30 -9.85 -5.83 -12.55
C GLU A 30 -8.63 -4.91 -12.43
N THR A 31 -8.77 -3.69 -12.96
CA THR A 31 -7.79 -2.63 -12.76
C THR A 31 -8.33 -1.63 -11.75
N PHE A 32 -7.60 -1.46 -10.65
CA PHE A 32 -8.01 -0.56 -9.57
C PHE A 32 -7.22 0.75 -9.59
N LEU A 33 -7.93 1.87 -9.44
CA LEU A 33 -7.32 3.18 -9.18
C LEU A 33 -7.48 3.54 -7.71
N PHE A 34 -6.35 3.73 -7.01
CA PHE A 34 -6.33 4.20 -5.63
C PHE A 34 -5.72 5.60 -5.53
N VAL A 35 -6.47 6.52 -4.93
CA VAL A 35 -5.98 7.86 -4.58
C VAL A 35 -5.91 7.95 -3.07
N GLY A 36 -4.72 8.25 -2.54
CA GLY A 36 -4.46 8.22 -1.11
C GLY A 36 -3.16 8.92 -0.73
N HIS A 37 -2.65 8.59 0.44
CA HIS A 37 -1.48 9.24 1.02
C HIS A 37 -0.26 8.31 1.03
N GLY A 38 0.95 8.90 1.02
CA GLY A 38 2.20 8.15 0.93
C GLY A 38 2.41 7.11 2.04
N ALA A 39 1.93 7.35 3.26
CA ALA A 39 2.00 6.37 4.34
C ALA A 39 1.20 5.09 4.03
N PHE A 40 0.05 5.22 3.36
CA PHE A 40 -0.75 4.06 2.97
C PHE A 40 -0.09 3.29 1.81
N PHE A 41 0.44 4.00 0.81
CA PHE A 41 1.18 3.36 -0.28
C PHE A 41 2.45 2.66 0.21
N ARG A 42 3.14 3.23 1.20
CA ARG A 42 4.25 2.57 1.88
C ARG A 42 3.80 1.29 2.59
N ALA A 43 2.67 1.30 3.30
CA ALA A 43 2.17 0.10 3.96
C ALA A 43 1.80 -1.00 2.94
N LEU A 44 1.17 -0.63 1.82
CA LEU A 44 0.91 -1.55 0.71
C LEU A 44 2.22 -2.13 0.15
N TYR A 45 3.21 -1.29 -0.15
CA TYR A 45 4.51 -1.71 -0.67
C TYR A 45 5.21 -2.70 0.28
N GLU A 46 5.21 -2.41 1.59
CA GLU A 46 5.79 -3.28 2.63
C GLU A 46 5.07 -4.62 2.78
N HIS A 47 3.80 -4.74 2.37
CA HIS A 47 3.07 -6.02 2.35
C HIS A 47 3.35 -6.82 1.08
N LEU A 48 3.52 -6.13 -0.04
CA LEU A 48 3.72 -6.75 -1.35
C LEU A 48 5.17 -7.14 -1.59
N THR A 49 6.10 -6.52 -0.86
CA THR A 49 7.54 -6.67 -1.01
C THR A 49 8.22 -6.55 0.36
N ASP A 50 9.45 -7.04 0.51
CA ASP A 50 10.26 -6.86 1.74
C ASP A 50 10.98 -5.49 1.81
N GLY A 51 10.59 -4.53 0.97
CA GLY A 51 11.32 -3.28 0.78
C GLY A 51 10.74 -2.06 1.50
N HIS A 52 11.51 -0.97 1.47
CA HIS A 52 11.08 0.34 1.93
C HIS A 52 10.69 1.23 0.74
N PHE A 53 9.58 1.96 0.88
CA PHE A 53 9.05 2.82 -0.17
C PHE A 53 8.65 4.19 0.36
N VAL A 54 8.97 5.23 -0.42
CA VAL A 54 8.58 6.61 -0.16
C VAL A 54 7.90 7.14 -1.40
N ALA A 55 6.57 7.29 -1.33
CA ALA A 55 5.80 7.86 -2.42
C ALA A 55 6.07 9.37 -2.56
N GLU A 56 6.26 9.81 -3.79
CA GLU A 56 6.28 11.22 -4.17
C GLU A 56 4.85 11.74 -4.34
N ASN A 57 4.64 13.02 -4.01
CA ASN A 57 3.33 13.64 -4.16
C ASN A 57 2.95 13.75 -5.63
N ALA A 58 1.68 13.47 -5.94
CA ALA A 58 1.11 13.54 -7.29
C ALA A 58 1.83 12.66 -8.34
N THR A 59 2.62 11.67 -7.89
CA THR A 59 3.25 10.69 -8.78
C THR A 59 2.40 9.43 -8.84
N PRO A 60 1.97 8.99 -10.03
CA PRO A 60 1.23 7.76 -10.17
C PRO A 60 2.19 6.56 -10.12
N TYR A 61 1.77 5.53 -9.38
CA TYR A 61 2.47 4.26 -9.26
C TYR A 61 1.58 3.13 -9.75
N LEU A 62 2.14 2.25 -10.57
CA LEU A 62 1.50 1.05 -11.07
C LEU A 62 2.07 -0.17 -10.34
N PHE A 63 1.17 -0.93 -9.73
CA PHE A 63 1.46 -2.20 -9.06
C PHE A 63 0.93 -3.33 -9.94
N THR A 64 1.80 -4.24 -10.38
CA THR A 64 1.46 -5.36 -11.25
C THR A 64 1.85 -6.68 -10.61
N PHE A 65 0.97 -7.67 -10.68
CA PHE A 65 1.29 -9.03 -10.22
C PHE A 65 1.67 -9.90 -11.41
N HIS A 66 2.91 -10.37 -11.46
CA HIS A 66 3.44 -11.22 -12.52
C HIS A 66 4.26 -12.37 -11.91
N GLU A 67 4.06 -13.60 -12.40
CA GLU A 67 4.82 -14.79 -11.97
C GLU A 67 4.89 -15.03 -10.44
N GLY A 68 3.83 -14.65 -9.71
CA GLY A 68 3.77 -14.82 -8.26
C GLY A 68 4.44 -13.70 -7.46
N GLN A 69 4.89 -12.64 -8.12
CA GLN A 69 5.56 -11.50 -7.50
C GLN A 69 4.86 -10.19 -7.85
N TRP A 70 4.91 -9.24 -6.92
CA TRP A 70 4.45 -7.87 -7.16
C TRP A 70 5.61 -7.01 -7.64
N GLU A 71 5.40 -6.32 -8.76
CA GLU A 71 6.31 -5.34 -9.33
C GLU A 71 5.67 -3.96 -9.28
N ILE A 72 6.51 -2.93 -9.13
CA ILE A 72 6.07 -1.56 -8.90
C ILE A 72 6.86 -0.63 -9.82
N SER A 73 6.14 0.20 -10.56
CA SER A 73 6.71 1.15 -11.53
C SER A 73 6.00 2.51 -11.45
N THR A 74 6.64 3.56 -11.96
CA THR A 74 6.02 4.87 -12.17
C THR A 74 5.51 4.98 -13.60
N ILE A 75 4.38 5.67 -13.80
CA ILE A 75 3.75 5.87 -15.13
C ILE A 75 3.69 7.33 -15.55
#